data_AF-A0A1Y3MX65-F1
#
_entry.id   AF-A0A1Y3MX65-F1
#
_cell.length_a   1.000
_cell.length_b   1.000
_cell.length_c   1.000
_cell.angle_alpha   90.00
_cell.angle_beta   90.00
_cell.angle_gamma   90.00
#
_symmetry.space_group_name_H-M   'P 1'
#
loop_
_entity.id
_entity.type
_entity.pdbx_description
1 polymer ?
#
loop_
_entity_poly.entity_id
_entity_poly.type
_entity_poly.pdbx_seq_one_letter_code
_entity_poly.pdbx_strand_id
1 'polypeptide(L)'
;DNNSGGWSPSRPAALEFYDKLTPHYDFKQDREDGVYQAFTYGNVRFILTDLRSKSDNIGKTTLGNIQKEWLKKELADFKNYSMVVWVSTKPWIGMKKNGKIDDKWYSFPEERQEIANYIAELGINNIVMIAGDAHLLAIDDGSYTDYSTNGGKAGFPLMQSSPMAQYGSSKGGPFSEGCYSFRYYKNYQYAMMYIEDTETKVCFMWHGYIAKKSEPKFKFNRCIDKTDPNSSWVIKGTGGAGTCEIKVFPTWLSVIIGIASFLLLLLICATLAYIYLIIRRKQHPLRDSNCEKLA
;
A
#
# COMPACT_ATOMS: atom_id res chain seq x y z
N ASP A 1 -1.54 -20.61 -2.37
CA ASP A 1 -0.48 -19.78 -1.78
C ASP A 1 -0.87 -18.31 -1.97
N ASN A 2 -0.52 -17.45 -1.00
CA ASN A 2 -0.47 -15.97 -1.10
C ASN A 2 -0.07 -15.43 -2.49
N ASN A 3 0.92 -16.11 -3.05
CA ASN A 3 1.69 -15.59 -4.17
C ASN A 3 1.36 -16.29 -5.48
N SER A 4 0.29 -17.09 -5.58
CA SER A 4 -0.08 -17.74 -6.84
C SER A 4 -0.25 -16.73 -7.99
N GLY A 5 0.35 -17.05 -9.13
CA GLY A 5 0.28 -16.25 -10.36
C GLY A 5 0.19 -17.13 -11.60
N GLY A 6 0.86 -16.72 -12.68
CA GLY A 6 0.78 -17.35 -13.98
C GLY A 6 1.24 -18.81 -14.06
N TRP A 7 2.10 -19.25 -13.14
CA TRP A 7 2.57 -20.64 -13.04
C TRP A 7 1.61 -21.56 -12.28
N SER A 8 0.56 -21.02 -11.67
CA SER A 8 -0.37 -21.80 -10.85
C SER A 8 -1.20 -22.74 -11.72
N PRO A 9 -1.29 -24.04 -11.40
CA PRO A 9 -2.15 -24.98 -12.13
C PRO A 9 -3.64 -24.59 -12.00
N SER A 10 -4.01 -23.83 -10.97
CA SER A 10 -5.37 -23.33 -10.76
C SER A 10 -5.71 -22.08 -11.59
N ARG A 11 -4.75 -21.52 -12.35
CA ARG A 11 -4.97 -20.27 -13.10
C ARG A 11 -6.16 -20.35 -14.08
N PRO A 12 -6.29 -21.38 -14.94
CA PRO A 12 -7.41 -21.44 -15.89
C PRO A 12 -8.75 -21.44 -15.18
N ALA A 13 -8.88 -22.22 -14.09
CA ALA A 13 -10.09 -22.24 -13.27
C ALA A 13 -10.38 -20.88 -12.61
N ALA A 14 -9.36 -20.19 -12.07
CA ALA A 14 -9.55 -18.87 -11.48
C ALA A 14 -10.05 -17.82 -12.49
N LEU A 15 -9.48 -17.83 -13.71
CA LEU A 15 -9.97 -17.03 -14.83
C LEU A 15 -11.38 -17.46 -15.27
N GLU A 16 -11.69 -18.76 -15.19
CA GLU A 16 -13.03 -19.30 -15.42
C GLU A 16 -14.08 -18.70 -14.50
N PHE A 17 -13.80 -18.75 -13.20
CA PHE A 17 -14.69 -18.23 -12.18
C PHE A 17 -14.83 -16.71 -12.23
N TYR A 18 -13.74 -15.97 -12.49
CA TYR A 18 -13.81 -14.51 -12.57
C TYR A 18 -14.85 -14.06 -13.61
N ASP A 19 -14.79 -14.65 -14.80
CA ASP A 19 -15.64 -14.31 -15.94
C ASP A 19 -17.12 -14.67 -15.72
N LYS A 20 -17.37 -15.79 -15.03
CA LYS A 20 -18.75 -16.21 -14.73
C LYS A 20 -19.40 -15.42 -13.60
N LEU A 21 -18.61 -14.90 -12.66
CA LEU A 21 -19.12 -14.38 -11.39
C LEU A 21 -18.89 -12.89 -11.17
N THR A 22 -18.02 -12.26 -11.97
CA THR A 22 -17.69 -10.84 -11.83
C THR A 22 -18.29 -10.09 -13.00
N PRO A 23 -19.14 -9.06 -12.76
CA PRO A 23 -19.54 -8.17 -13.84
C PRO A 23 -18.32 -7.45 -14.41
N HIS A 24 -18.01 -7.68 -15.67
CA HIS A 24 -16.96 -6.99 -16.41
C HIS A 24 -17.40 -6.75 -17.86
N TYR A 25 -16.70 -5.86 -18.56
CA TYR A 25 -16.89 -5.70 -20.00
C TYR A 25 -16.35 -6.91 -20.75
N ASP A 26 -16.90 -7.19 -21.93
CA ASP A 26 -16.37 -8.25 -22.80
C ASP A 26 -14.87 -8.04 -23.05
N PHE A 27 -14.09 -9.08 -22.78
CA PHE A 27 -12.64 -9.04 -23.00
C PHE A 27 -12.34 -9.02 -24.50
N LYS A 28 -11.45 -8.12 -24.91
CA LYS A 28 -10.94 -8.07 -26.30
C LYS A 28 -9.73 -8.98 -26.49
N GLN A 29 -9.07 -9.33 -25.40
CA GLN A 29 -7.96 -10.26 -25.34
C GLN A 29 -8.45 -11.70 -25.15
N ASP A 30 -7.58 -12.66 -25.44
CA ASP A 30 -7.80 -14.04 -25.03
C ASP A 30 -7.88 -14.11 -23.50
N ARG A 31 -8.84 -14.89 -23.00
CA ARG A 31 -9.05 -15.08 -21.56
C ARG A 31 -7.77 -15.49 -20.83
N GLU A 32 -6.97 -16.35 -21.45
CA GLU A 32 -5.70 -16.83 -20.90
C GLU A 32 -4.67 -15.71 -20.74
N ASP A 33 -4.86 -14.55 -21.37
CA ASP A 33 -4.01 -13.38 -21.28
C ASP A 33 -4.26 -12.49 -20.05
N GLY A 34 -5.37 -12.73 -19.34
CA GLY A 34 -5.69 -12.06 -18.09
C GLY A 34 -6.92 -11.15 -18.19
N VAL A 35 -7.29 -10.55 -17.07
CA VAL A 35 -8.54 -9.78 -16.90
C VAL A 35 -8.32 -8.27 -16.94
N TYR A 36 -7.25 -7.82 -17.61
CA TYR A 36 -6.96 -6.41 -17.77
C TYR A 36 -7.97 -5.74 -18.71
N GLN A 37 -8.25 -4.46 -18.47
CA GLN A 37 -9.24 -3.71 -19.23
C GLN A 37 -8.99 -2.21 -19.10
N ALA A 38 -9.58 -1.45 -20.01
CA ALA A 38 -9.60 0.00 -19.91
C ALA A 38 -10.95 0.54 -20.38
N PHE A 39 -11.43 1.59 -19.73
CA PHE A 39 -12.65 2.29 -20.10
C PHE A 39 -12.46 3.80 -19.93
N THR A 40 -13.34 4.57 -20.56
CA THR A 40 -13.29 6.03 -20.52
C THR A 40 -14.61 6.56 -19.97
N TYR A 41 -14.53 7.50 -19.04
CA TYR A 41 -15.68 8.24 -18.52
C TYR A 41 -15.40 9.74 -18.61
N GLY A 42 -16.20 10.46 -19.39
CA GLY A 42 -15.85 11.82 -19.80
C GLY A 42 -14.51 11.83 -20.55
N ASN A 43 -13.58 12.70 -20.15
CA ASN A 43 -12.22 12.74 -20.70
C ASN A 43 -11.18 12.00 -19.82
N VAL A 44 -11.63 11.09 -18.94
CA VAL A 44 -10.76 10.34 -18.02
C VAL A 44 -10.65 8.89 -18.47
N ARG A 45 -9.42 8.43 -18.74
CA ARG A 45 -9.10 7.05 -19.10
C ARG A 45 -8.72 6.26 -17.85
N PHE A 46 -9.46 5.19 -17.57
CA PHE A 46 -9.13 4.24 -16.51
C PHE A 46 -8.47 3.02 -17.14
N ILE A 47 -7.25 2.70 -16.69
CA ILE A 47 -6.48 1.54 -17.12
C ILE A 47 -6.36 0.59 -15.93
N LEU A 48 -6.97 -0.59 -16.01
CA LEU A 48 -6.95 -1.61 -14.98
C LEU A 48 -6.05 -2.75 -15.43
N THR A 49 -4.90 -2.89 -14.78
CA THR A 49 -3.96 -3.99 -15.07
C THR A 49 -4.23 -5.21 -14.19
N ASP A 50 -4.27 -6.39 -14.81
CA ASP A 50 -4.13 -7.67 -14.12
C ASP A 50 -2.65 -7.90 -13.79
N LEU A 51 -2.32 -8.03 -12.51
CA LEU A 51 -0.95 -8.22 -12.06
C LEU A 51 -0.71 -9.64 -11.52
N ARG A 52 -1.61 -10.58 -11.81
CA ARG A 52 -1.58 -11.95 -11.29
C ARG A 52 -1.53 -12.99 -12.37
N SER A 53 -2.40 -12.91 -13.37
CA SER A 53 -2.62 -14.01 -14.32
C SER A 53 -1.39 -14.37 -15.14
N LYS A 54 -0.49 -13.41 -15.39
CA LYS A 54 0.77 -13.65 -16.09
C LYS A 54 2.02 -13.40 -15.25
N SER A 55 1.84 -13.07 -13.97
CA SER A 55 2.97 -12.88 -13.07
C SER A 55 3.75 -14.17 -12.96
N ASP A 56 5.08 -14.11 -13.01
CA ASP A 56 5.94 -15.28 -12.78
C ASP A 56 6.43 -15.36 -11.31
N ASN A 57 7.02 -16.51 -10.97
CA ASN A 57 7.59 -16.79 -9.64
C ASN A 57 9.12 -16.67 -9.61
N ILE A 58 9.72 -16.08 -10.64
CA ILE A 58 11.17 -15.86 -10.76
C ILE A 58 11.54 -14.36 -10.75
N GLY A 59 10.53 -13.47 -10.70
CA GLY A 59 10.66 -12.03 -10.63
C GLY A 59 11.00 -11.35 -11.96
N LYS A 60 10.66 -11.94 -13.12
CA LYS A 60 10.96 -11.32 -14.43
C LYS A 60 9.84 -10.45 -14.97
N THR A 61 8.59 -10.87 -14.82
CA THR A 61 7.40 -10.16 -15.30
C THR A 61 6.20 -10.38 -14.37
N THR A 62 5.44 -9.31 -14.16
CA THR A 62 4.14 -9.32 -13.49
C THR A 62 2.98 -9.21 -14.47
N LEU A 63 3.18 -8.59 -15.65
CA LEU A 63 2.16 -8.36 -16.67
C LEU A 63 2.15 -9.45 -17.76
N GLY A 64 3.30 -10.08 -18.02
CA GLY A 64 3.53 -10.81 -19.27
C GLY A 64 3.65 -9.87 -20.47
N ASN A 65 4.18 -10.39 -21.58
CA ASN A 65 4.50 -9.57 -22.76
C ASN A 65 3.26 -8.95 -23.42
N ILE A 66 2.17 -9.71 -23.54
CA ILE A 66 0.95 -9.26 -24.25
C ILE A 66 0.31 -8.07 -23.53
N GLN A 67 0.06 -8.20 -22.22
CA GLN A 67 -0.51 -7.12 -21.44
C GLN A 67 0.44 -5.94 -21.28
N LYS A 68 1.76 -6.17 -21.19
CA LYS A 68 2.74 -5.06 -21.13
C LYS A 68 2.71 -4.22 -22.39
N GLU A 69 2.70 -4.84 -23.57
CA GLU A 69 2.59 -4.11 -24.83
C GLU A 69 1.22 -3.44 -24.99
N TRP A 70 0.15 -4.07 -24.49
CA TRP A 70 -1.16 -3.42 -24.39
C TRP A 70 -1.13 -2.17 -23.49
N LEU A 71 -0.54 -2.26 -22.28
CA LEU A 71 -0.41 -1.13 -21.37
C LEU A 71 0.39 0.01 -22.01
N LYS A 72 1.48 -0.30 -22.72
CA LYS A 72 2.28 0.71 -23.44
C LYS A 72 1.45 1.41 -24.52
N LYS A 73 0.60 0.69 -25.26
CA LYS A 73 -0.33 1.32 -26.23
C LYS A 73 -1.34 2.24 -25.54
N GLU A 74 -1.94 1.80 -24.44
CA GLU A 74 -2.87 2.63 -23.66
C GLU A 74 -2.20 3.91 -23.12
N LEU A 75 -0.94 3.81 -22.69
CA LEU A 75 -0.15 4.95 -22.23
C LEU A 75 0.28 5.88 -23.37
N ALA A 76 0.54 5.35 -24.57
CA ALA A 76 0.89 6.16 -25.74
C ALA A 76 -0.24 7.12 -26.16
N ASP A 77 -1.49 6.73 -25.89
CA ASP A 77 -2.69 7.52 -26.19
C ASP A 77 -3.01 8.59 -25.12
N PHE A 78 -2.12 8.86 -24.16
CA PHE A 78 -2.41 9.76 -23.02
C PHE A 78 -2.92 11.15 -23.41
N LYS A 79 -2.51 11.66 -24.59
CA LYS A 79 -2.92 12.97 -25.12
C LYS A 79 -4.39 13.03 -25.56
N ASN A 80 -5.02 11.87 -25.77
CA ASN A 80 -6.43 11.77 -26.13
C ASN A 80 -7.35 11.98 -24.92
N TYR A 81 -6.79 12.05 -23.71
CA TYR A 81 -7.51 12.14 -22.46
C TYR A 81 -7.04 13.36 -21.67
N SER A 82 -7.93 13.94 -20.87
CA SER A 82 -7.54 14.97 -19.89
C SER A 82 -6.78 14.33 -18.72
N MET A 83 -7.07 13.07 -18.41
CA MET A 83 -6.45 12.35 -17.31
C MET A 83 -6.38 10.85 -17.60
N VAL A 84 -5.25 10.23 -17.22
CA VAL A 84 -5.07 8.78 -17.18
C VAL A 84 -4.99 8.32 -15.73
N VAL A 85 -5.88 7.41 -15.33
CA VAL A 85 -5.89 6.76 -14.02
C VAL A 85 -5.45 5.32 -14.20
N TRP A 86 -4.24 5.00 -13.77
CA TRP A 86 -3.75 3.63 -13.73
C TRP A 86 -4.11 2.96 -12.40
N VAL A 87 -4.95 1.94 -12.45
CA VAL A 87 -5.36 1.14 -11.30
C VAL A 87 -4.48 -0.09 -11.19
N SER A 88 -3.75 -0.19 -10.09
CA SER A 88 -2.79 -1.26 -9.80
C SER A 88 -3.21 -2.04 -8.55
N THR A 89 -3.26 -3.36 -8.62
CA THR A 89 -3.51 -4.20 -7.43
C THR A 89 -2.27 -4.41 -6.57
N LYS A 90 -1.09 -3.96 -7.02
CA LYS A 90 0.19 -4.08 -6.31
C LYS A 90 0.75 -2.71 -5.89
N PRO A 91 1.45 -2.61 -4.75
CA PRO A 91 2.21 -1.43 -4.39
C PRO A 91 3.33 -1.18 -5.40
N TRP A 92 3.38 0.05 -5.95
CA TRP A 92 4.42 0.50 -6.89
C TRP A 92 5.73 0.84 -6.19
N ILE A 93 5.64 1.61 -5.11
CA ILE A 93 6.79 2.16 -4.37
C ILE A 93 7.43 1.06 -3.51
N GLY A 94 8.76 1.00 -3.51
CA GLY A 94 9.57 0.14 -2.65
C GLY A 94 10.76 -0.47 -3.37
N MET A 95 11.50 -1.30 -2.63
CA MET A 95 12.68 -2.00 -3.11
C MET A 95 12.55 -3.52 -3.00
N LYS A 96 13.14 -4.22 -3.98
CA LYS A 96 13.28 -5.69 -3.95
C LYS A 96 14.05 -6.09 -2.69
N LYS A 97 13.54 -7.09 -1.98
CA LYS A 97 14.26 -7.69 -0.85
C LYS A 97 15.10 -8.85 -1.37
N ASN A 98 16.35 -8.93 -0.93
CA ASN A 98 17.29 -9.97 -1.37
C ASN A 98 16.69 -11.38 -1.21
N GLY A 99 16.77 -12.17 -2.28
CA GLY A 99 16.32 -13.57 -2.32
C GLY A 99 14.81 -13.78 -2.14
N LYS A 100 13.98 -12.72 -2.16
CA LYS A 100 12.52 -12.83 -2.00
C LYS A 100 11.81 -12.27 -3.21
N ILE A 101 11.04 -13.14 -3.85
CA ILE A 101 10.05 -12.75 -4.86
C ILE A 101 8.73 -12.62 -4.14
N ASP A 102 8.18 -11.41 -4.19
CA ASP A 102 6.96 -11.05 -3.50
C ASP A 102 5.96 -10.46 -4.50
N ASP A 103 4.70 -10.42 -4.14
CA ASP A 103 3.64 -9.94 -5.02
C ASP A 103 3.54 -8.41 -5.11
N LYS A 104 4.64 -7.74 -5.44
CA LYS A 104 4.73 -6.28 -5.50
C LYS A 104 5.56 -5.86 -6.71
N TRP A 105 5.31 -4.66 -7.23
CA TRP A 105 6.07 -4.13 -8.37
C TRP A 105 7.58 -4.13 -8.12
N TYR A 106 7.99 -3.83 -6.90
CA TYR A 106 9.42 -3.84 -6.53
C TYR A 106 10.09 -5.22 -6.60
N SER A 107 9.34 -6.31 -6.78
CA SER A 107 9.91 -7.65 -7.05
C SER A 107 10.23 -7.89 -8.53
N PHE A 108 9.72 -7.03 -9.42
CA PHE A 108 9.88 -7.02 -10.86
C PHE A 108 10.56 -5.71 -11.31
N PRO A 109 11.77 -5.39 -10.79
CA PRO A 109 12.37 -4.06 -10.95
C PRO A 109 12.67 -3.72 -12.41
N GLU A 110 13.02 -4.71 -13.25
CA GLU A 110 13.32 -4.50 -14.66
C GLU A 110 12.06 -4.09 -15.44
N GLU A 111 10.92 -4.77 -15.22
CA GLU A 111 9.65 -4.42 -15.86
C GLU A 111 9.10 -3.08 -15.34
N ARG A 112 9.25 -2.81 -14.03
CA ARG A 112 8.90 -1.52 -13.43
C ARG A 112 9.71 -0.38 -14.05
N GLN A 113 11.00 -0.58 -14.20
CA GLN A 113 11.91 0.37 -14.83
C GLN A 113 11.60 0.57 -16.31
N GLU A 114 11.26 -0.49 -17.05
CA GLU A 114 10.82 -0.41 -18.45
C GLU A 114 9.60 0.51 -18.60
N ILE A 115 8.58 0.33 -17.76
CA ILE A 115 7.37 1.17 -17.79
C ILE A 115 7.70 2.62 -17.38
N ALA A 116 8.50 2.83 -16.33
CA ALA A 116 8.91 4.17 -15.91
C ALA A 116 9.72 4.89 -16.99
N ASN A 117 10.63 4.19 -17.67
CA ASN A 117 11.37 4.73 -18.81
C ASN A 117 10.41 5.10 -19.96
N TYR A 118 9.41 4.27 -20.25
CA TYR A 118 8.43 4.55 -21.30
C TYR A 118 7.56 5.78 -20.99
N ILE A 119 7.14 5.96 -19.74
CA ILE A 119 6.45 7.17 -19.26
C ILE A 119 7.32 8.41 -19.49
N ALA A 120 8.61 8.34 -19.12
CA ALA A 120 9.55 9.45 -19.30
C ALA A 120 9.83 9.74 -20.79
N GLU A 121 10.00 8.70 -21.61
CA GLU A 121 10.29 8.80 -23.05
C GLU A 121 9.17 9.49 -23.82
N LEU A 122 7.91 9.13 -23.52
CA LEU A 122 6.75 9.74 -24.16
C LEU A 122 6.40 11.14 -23.60
N GLY A 123 7.00 11.52 -22.47
CA GLY A 123 6.67 12.76 -21.77
C GLY A 123 5.24 12.79 -21.27
N ILE A 124 4.72 11.66 -20.77
CA ILE A 124 3.38 11.57 -20.19
C ILE A 124 3.29 12.54 -19.01
N ASN A 125 2.28 13.40 -18.99
CA ASN A 125 2.16 14.48 -18.01
C ASN A 125 0.88 14.42 -17.15
N ASN A 126 -0.11 13.62 -17.55
CA ASN A 126 -1.47 13.61 -17.00
C ASN A 126 -1.89 12.26 -16.40
N ILE A 127 -0.92 11.49 -15.89
CA ILE A 127 -1.17 10.18 -15.26
C ILE A 127 -1.13 10.26 -13.74
N VAL A 128 -2.01 9.50 -13.09
CA VAL A 128 -1.95 9.16 -11.67
C VAL A 128 -2.15 7.66 -11.47
N MET A 129 -1.75 7.14 -10.31
CA MET A 129 -2.01 5.75 -9.93
C MET A 129 -2.88 5.63 -8.69
N ILE A 130 -3.82 4.69 -8.72
CA ILE A 130 -4.49 4.17 -7.53
C ILE A 130 -4.01 2.74 -7.31
N ALA A 131 -3.34 2.49 -6.19
CA ALA A 131 -2.71 1.21 -5.88
C ALA A 131 -3.35 0.53 -4.66
N GLY A 132 -3.41 -0.81 -4.66
CA GLY A 132 -3.91 -1.61 -3.54
C GLY A 132 -2.84 -2.42 -2.78
N ASP A 133 -3.32 -3.43 -2.04
CA ASP A 133 -2.52 -4.44 -1.31
C ASP A 133 -1.68 -3.93 -0.12
N ALA A 134 -1.29 -2.66 -0.08
CA ALA A 134 -0.49 -2.11 1.03
C ALA A 134 -1.19 -2.15 2.40
N HIS A 135 -2.53 -2.19 2.43
CA HIS A 135 -3.35 -2.17 3.65
C HIS A 135 -3.06 -0.94 4.55
N LEU A 136 -2.86 0.20 3.90
CA LEU A 136 -2.64 1.48 4.55
C LEU A 136 -3.26 2.58 3.69
N LEU A 137 -3.60 3.70 4.32
CA LEU A 137 -3.92 4.93 3.62
C LEU A 137 -2.61 5.73 3.43
N ALA A 138 -2.24 6.06 2.20
CA ALA A 138 -1.10 6.92 1.89
C ALA A 138 -1.25 7.63 0.55
N ILE A 139 -0.53 8.74 0.41
CA ILE A 139 -0.45 9.52 -0.83
C ILE A 139 1.02 9.88 -1.08
N ASP A 140 1.46 9.68 -2.32
CA ASP A 140 2.70 10.22 -2.86
C ASP A 140 2.40 11.24 -3.95
N ASP A 141 3.15 12.33 -3.98
CA ASP A 141 3.01 13.41 -4.95
C ASP A 141 3.78 13.18 -6.26
N GLY A 142 4.52 12.07 -6.36
CA GLY A 142 5.41 11.76 -7.47
C GLY A 142 6.89 11.74 -7.08
N SER A 143 7.24 12.23 -5.89
CA SER A 143 8.63 12.28 -5.41
C SER A 143 9.28 10.90 -5.29
N TYR A 144 8.48 9.85 -5.03
CA TYR A 144 8.97 8.49 -4.76
C TYR A 144 8.50 7.42 -5.76
N THR A 145 7.87 7.82 -6.86
CA THR A 145 7.35 6.90 -7.90
C THR A 145 8.21 6.81 -9.16
N ASP A 146 9.29 7.58 -9.27
CA ASP A 146 10.14 7.62 -10.47
C ASP A 146 11.23 6.54 -10.44
N TYR A 147 11.04 5.47 -11.20
CA TYR A 147 12.03 4.40 -11.37
C TYR A 147 12.74 4.45 -12.73
N SER A 148 12.66 5.57 -13.46
CA SER A 148 13.34 5.73 -14.73
C SER A 148 14.85 5.93 -14.53
N THR A 149 15.68 5.46 -15.47
CA THR A 149 17.15 5.52 -15.35
C THR A 149 17.81 6.69 -16.07
N ASN A 150 17.11 7.34 -17.00
CA ASN A 150 17.70 8.37 -17.86
C ASN A 150 17.42 9.79 -17.36
N GLY A 151 17.36 9.97 -16.04
CA GLY A 151 17.09 11.28 -15.40
C GLY A 151 15.71 11.86 -15.73
N GLY A 152 14.76 11.00 -16.13
CA GLY A 152 13.45 11.36 -16.66
C GLY A 152 12.50 11.98 -15.64
N LYS A 153 11.37 12.49 -16.13
CA LYS A 153 10.22 12.91 -15.33
C LYS A 153 9.19 11.78 -15.40
N ALA A 154 9.32 10.74 -14.59
CA ALA A 154 8.34 9.66 -14.50
C ALA A 154 7.71 9.53 -13.10
N GLY A 155 7.97 10.50 -12.22
CA GLY A 155 7.34 10.59 -10.91
C GLY A 155 5.90 11.06 -11.03
N PHE A 156 4.93 10.15 -10.96
CA PHE A 156 3.49 10.45 -10.99
C PHE A 156 2.84 10.34 -9.62
N PRO A 157 1.77 11.12 -9.33
CA PRO A 157 1.03 10.99 -8.08
C PRO A 157 0.43 9.60 -7.89
N LEU A 158 0.51 9.09 -6.66
CA LEU A 158 0.01 7.76 -6.30
C LEU A 158 -0.77 7.80 -5.00
N MET A 159 -1.94 7.15 -4.99
CA MET A 159 -2.71 6.88 -3.77
C MET A 159 -2.74 5.39 -3.46
N GLN A 160 -2.48 5.02 -2.20
CA GLN A 160 -2.73 3.66 -1.69
C GLN A 160 -4.16 3.55 -1.16
N SER A 161 -4.92 2.61 -1.71
CA SER A 161 -6.27 2.31 -1.30
C SER A 161 -6.27 1.68 0.09
N SER A 162 -6.88 2.39 1.02
CA SER A 162 -7.03 2.03 2.43
C SER A 162 -7.59 0.61 2.68
N PRO A 163 -7.27 -0.03 3.82
CA PRO A 163 -7.74 -1.38 4.19
C PRO A 163 -9.24 -1.47 4.56
N MET A 164 -10.07 -0.45 4.34
CA MET A 164 -11.47 -0.41 4.80
C MET A 164 -11.58 -0.79 6.27
N ALA A 165 -12.27 -1.89 6.60
CA ALA A 165 -12.51 -2.42 7.95
C ALA A 165 -11.47 -3.46 8.42
N GLN A 166 -10.30 -3.56 7.77
CA GLN A 166 -9.31 -4.62 7.97
C GLN A 166 -8.07 -4.18 8.76
N TYR A 167 -7.24 -5.14 9.16
CA TYR A 167 -5.93 -4.89 9.75
C TYR A 167 -4.92 -4.34 8.74
N GLY A 168 -4.00 -3.56 9.27
CA GLY A 168 -3.00 -2.84 8.51
C GLY A 168 -1.78 -3.67 8.20
N SER A 169 -1.16 -3.35 7.07
CA SER A 169 0.17 -3.82 6.73
C SER A 169 1.00 -2.64 6.23
N SER A 170 2.32 -2.80 6.15
CA SER A 170 3.20 -1.82 5.56
C SER A 170 3.94 -2.47 4.40
N LYS A 171 3.66 -1.96 3.20
CA LYS A 171 4.29 -2.38 1.95
C LYS A 171 4.65 -1.12 1.19
N GLY A 172 5.94 -0.99 0.86
CA GLY A 172 6.46 0.19 0.17
C GLY A 172 6.60 1.43 1.05
N GLY A 173 7.01 2.51 0.40
CA GLY A 173 7.31 3.81 1.00
C GLY A 173 8.71 4.31 0.62
N PRO A 174 9.08 5.54 1.02
CA PRO A 174 8.25 6.52 1.72
C PRO A 174 7.11 7.06 0.82
N PHE A 175 6.20 7.83 1.44
CA PHE A 175 5.09 8.52 0.77
C PHE A 175 5.15 10.00 1.18
N SER A 176 5.08 10.93 0.24
CA SER A 176 5.27 12.37 0.49
C SER A 176 4.30 12.95 1.54
N GLU A 177 3.03 12.54 1.51
CA GLU A 177 2.02 12.99 2.48
C GLU A 177 1.98 12.12 3.75
N GLY A 178 2.90 11.17 3.85
CA GLY A 178 2.93 10.15 4.88
C GLY A 178 1.90 9.04 4.65
N CYS A 179 1.72 8.25 5.69
CA CYS A 179 0.90 7.05 5.65
C CYS A 179 0.24 6.78 7.00
N TYR A 180 -0.84 6.00 6.99
CA TYR A 180 -1.63 5.74 8.19
C TYR A 180 -2.28 4.35 8.17
N SER A 181 -1.98 3.54 9.18
CA SER A 181 -2.64 2.26 9.46
C SER A 181 -2.34 1.76 10.87
N PHE A 182 -3.08 0.76 11.30
CA PHE A 182 -2.84 -0.01 12.52
C PHE A 182 -2.65 -1.49 12.21
N ARG A 183 -1.57 -2.10 12.71
CA ARG A 183 -1.22 -3.49 12.42
C ARG A 183 -2.15 -4.51 13.08
N TYR A 184 -2.54 -4.29 14.34
CA TYR A 184 -3.40 -5.23 15.09
C TYR A 184 -4.68 -4.58 15.60
N TYR A 185 -5.15 -3.55 14.90
CA TYR A 185 -6.41 -2.90 15.17
C TYR A 185 -7.15 -2.66 13.87
N LYS A 186 -8.47 -2.91 13.85
CA LYS A 186 -9.26 -2.71 12.64
C LYS A 186 -9.17 -1.25 12.22
N ASN A 187 -8.67 -1.03 11.03
CA ASN A 187 -8.73 0.26 10.38
C ASN A 187 -10.17 0.46 9.92
N TYR A 188 -10.61 1.71 9.80
CA TYR A 188 -11.90 2.05 9.19
C TYR A 188 -11.62 3.17 8.21
N GLN A 189 -10.81 2.86 7.19
CA GLN A 189 -10.19 3.86 6.34
C GLN A 189 -10.71 3.72 4.91
N TYR A 190 -10.96 4.83 4.24
CA TYR A 190 -11.31 4.85 2.81
C TYR A 190 -10.68 6.08 2.17
N ALA A 191 -10.68 6.16 0.86
CA ALA A 191 -10.25 7.35 0.15
C ALA A 191 -11.24 7.69 -0.95
N MET A 192 -11.33 8.97 -1.26
CA MET A 192 -12.18 9.52 -2.31
C MET A 192 -11.32 10.28 -3.29
N MET A 193 -11.62 10.12 -4.58
CA MET A 193 -11.05 10.91 -5.66
C MET A 193 -12.16 11.75 -6.27
N TYR A 194 -11.92 13.05 -6.34
CA TYR A 194 -12.75 14.02 -7.03
C TYR A 194 -11.99 14.50 -8.26
N ILE A 195 -12.69 14.66 -9.37
CA ILE A 195 -12.11 15.13 -10.63
C ILE A 195 -12.95 16.31 -11.11
N GLU A 196 -12.29 17.43 -11.37
CA GLU A 196 -12.88 18.61 -11.97
C GLU A 196 -12.22 18.80 -13.35
N ASP A 197 -13.01 18.66 -14.41
CA ASP A 197 -12.54 18.73 -15.79
C ASP A 197 -13.29 19.83 -16.55
N THR A 198 -12.56 20.86 -16.98
CA THR A 198 -13.07 21.99 -17.76
C THR A 198 -12.31 22.09 -19.09
N GLU A 199 -12.71 23.01 -19.97
CA GLU A 199 -12.03 23.21 -21.26
C GLU A 199 -10.54 23.58 -21.10
N THR A 200 -10.19 24.35 -20.06
CA THR A 200 -8.84 24.89 -19.86
C THR A 200 -8.07 24.21 -18.74
N LYS A 201 -8.72 23.37 -17.92
CA LYS A 201 -8.11 22.84 -16.70
C LYS A 201 -8.62 21.45 -16.39
N VAL A 202 -7.76 20.60 -15.85
CA VAL A 202 -8.17 19.36 -15.20
C VAL A 202 -7.50 19.29 -13.83
N CYS A 203 -8.29 19.03 -12.79
CA CYS A 203 -7.82 18.88 -11.42
C CYS A 203 -8.28 17.54 -10.85
N PHE A 204 -7.46 16.96 -9.98
CA PHE A 204 -7.94 15.92 -9.08
C PHE A 204 -7.69 16.33 -7.63
N MET A 205 -8.59 15.88 -6.76
CA MET A 205 -8.42 15.94 -5.31
C MET A 205 -8.57 14.56 -4.72
N TRP A 206 -7.67 14.25 -3.81
CA TRP A 206 -7.60 13.01 -3.08
C TRP A 206 -7.79 13.28 -1.60
N HIS A 207 -8.82 12.69 -1.02
CA HIS A 207 -9.12 12.77 0.40
C HIS A 207 -9.07 11.37 1.01
N GLY A 208 -8.14 11.16 1.94
CA GLY A 208 -8.06 9.94 2.73
C GLY A 208 -8.80 10.11 4.05
N TYR A 209 -9.77 9.25 4.36
CA TYR A 209 -10.63 9.36 5.53
C TYR A 209 -10.39 8.25 6.56
N ILE A 210 -10.74 8.55 7.80
CA ILE A 210 -11.00 7.58 8.86
C ILE A 210 -12.48 7.72 9.20
N ALA A 211 -13.23 6.62 9.13
CA ALA A 211 -14.67 6.61 9.38
C ALA A 211 -14.99 7.27 10.73
N LYS A 212 -16.13 7.98 10.75
CA LYS A 212 -16.62 8.78 11.89
C LYS A 212 -15.77 10.01 12.24
N LYS A 213 -14.71 10.32 11.48
CA LYS A 213 -14.06 11.63 11.56
C LYS A 213 -14.61 12.54 10.46
N SER A 214 -14.87 13.80 10.80
CA SER A 214 -15.39 14.80 9.87
C SER A 214 -14.34 15.23 8.85
N GLU A 215 -13.09 15.38 9.28
CA GLU A 215 -11.99 15.82 8.42
C GLU A 215 -11.21 14.65 7.80
N PRO A 216 -10.80 14.77 6.52
CA PRO A 216 -9.82 13.88 5.92
C PRO A 216 -8.52 13.84 6.73
N LYS A 217 -7.96 12.65 6.88
CA LYS A 217 -6.63 12.40 7.42
C LYS A 217 -5.53 12.93 6.49
N PHE A 218 -5.73 12.79 5.18
CA PHE A 218 -4.85 13.35 4.15
C PHE A 218 -5.70 14.07 3.10
N LYS A 219 -5.21 15.20 2.61
CA LYS A 219 -5.76 15.95 1.48
C LYS A 219 -4.61 16.23 0.52
N PHE A 220 -4.81 15.93 -0.76
CA PHE A 220 -3.83 16.21 -1.80
C PHE A 220 -4.55 16.62 -3.07
N ASN A 221 -4.09 17.66 -3.74
CA ASN A 221 -4.70 18.14 -4.97
C ASN A 221 -3.64 18.66 -5.94
N ARG A 222 -3.87 18.40 -7.22
CA ARG A 222 -3.05 18.92 -8.31
C ARG A 222 -3.94 19.25 -9.50
N CYS A 223 -3.47 20.16 -10.34
CA CYS A 223 -4.15 20.57 -11.55
C CYS A 223 -3.17 20.69 -12.71
N ILE A 224 -3.63 20.35 -13.91
CA ILE A 224 -3.00 20.67 -15.18
C ILE A 224 -3.81 21.81 -15.81
N ASP A 225 -3.11 22.87 -16.22
CA ASP A 225 -3.61 23.85 -17.15
C ASP A 225 -3.43 23.28 -18.56
N LYS A 226 -4.53 23.04 -19.27
CA LYS A 226 -4.52 22.44 -20.61
C LYS A 226 -3.96 23.38 -21.68
N THR A 227 -3.85 24.67 -21.36
CA THR A 227 -3.30 25.70 -22.25
C THR A 227 -1.79 25.89 -22.08
N ASP A 228 -1.21 25.43 -20.97
CA ASP A 228 0.23 25.42 -20.74
C ASP A 228 0.85 24.05 -21.06
N PRO A 229 1.65 23.93 -22.14
CA PRO A 229 2.29 22.67 -22.51
C PRO A 229 3.31 22.16 -21.46
N ASN A 230 3.72 23.00 -20.50
CA ASN A 230 4.61 22.61 -19.41
C ASN A 230 3.85 22.15 -18.16
N SER A 231 2.52 22.30 -18.13
CA SER A 231 1.71 21.86 -17.01
C SER A 231 1.71 20.34 -16.92
N SER A 232 2.09 19.81 -15.77
CA SER A 232 2.30 18.38 -15.57
C SER A 232 2.07 17.99 -14.12
N TRP A 233 1.39 16.86 -13.92
CA TRP A 233 1.41 16.15 -12.63
C TRP A 233 2.65 15.28 -12.49
N VAL A 234 3.24 14.87 -13.61
CA VAL A 234 4.46 14.08 -13.62
C VAL A 234 5.66 14.99 -13.41
N ILE A 235 6.41 14.70 -12.35
CA ILE A 235 7.58 15.45 -11.91
C ILE A 235 8.85 14.60 -12.04
N LYS A 236 9.99 15.26 -11.88
CA LYS A 236 11.25 14.55 -11.64
C LYS A 236 11.24 14.04 -10.21
N GLY A 237 11.17 12.72 -10.04
CA GLY A 237 11.19 12.06 -8.74
C GLY A 237 12.42 11.19 -8.55
N THR A 238 12.34 10.29 -7.57
CA THR A 238 13.28 9.16 -7.41
C THR A 238 12.52 7.91 -7.02
N GLY A 239 13.16 6.75 -7.11
CA GLY A 239 12.56 5.49 -6.70
C GLY A 239 12.56 5.37 -5.18
N GLY A 240 11.38 5.33 -4.56
CA GLY A 240 11.28 5.10 -3.11
C GLY A 240 11.88 3.75 -2.69
N ALA A 241 12.73 3.79 -1.67
CA ALA A 241 13.47 2.64 -1.12
C ALA A 241 13.12 2.32 0.35
N GLY A 242 12.27 3.13 0.96
CA GLY A 242 11.95 3.05 2.39
C GLY A 242 10.75 2.17 2.68
N THR A 243 10.24 2.33 3.90
CA THR A 243 8.99 1.72 4.34
C THR A 243 8.14 2.74 5.07
N CYS A 244 6.83 2.69 4.87
CA CYS A 244 5.89 3.39 5.73
C CYS A 244 5.87 2.79 7.14
N GLU A 245 6.09 3.58 8.19
CA GLU A 245 5.91 3.08 9.57
C GLU A 245 4.43 3.15 9.97
N ILE A 246 3.85 2.01 10.36
CA ILE A 246 2.47 1.92 10.86
C ILE A 246 2.46 1.57 12.35
N LYS A 247 1.50 2.12 13.08
CA LYS A 247 1.36 1.85 14.51
C LYS A 247 0.85 0.44 14.75
N VAL A 248 1.21 -0.17 15.88
CA VAL A 248 0.68 -1.49 16.27
C VAL A 248 -0.80 -1.37 16.66
N PHE A 249 -1.10 -0.40 17.54
CA PHE A 249 -2.44 -0.08 18.05
C PHE A 249 -2.65 1.45 18.06
N PRO A 250 -3.90 1.92 18.20
CA PRO A 250 -4.20 3.31 18.55
C PRO A 250 -3.52 3.72 19.86
N THR A 251 -3.11 4.99 19.96
CA THR A 251 -2.36 5.51 21.13
C THR A 251 -3.05 5.22 22.46
N TRP A 252 -4.36 5.42 22.56
CA TRP A 252 -5.11 5.18 23.80
C TRP A 252 -5.03 3.72 24.24
N LEU A 253 -5.12 2.77 23.29
CA LEU A 253 -5.05 1.35 23.57
C LEU A 253 -3.62 0.95 23.96
N SER A 254 -2.61 1.50 23.28
CA SER A 254 -1.20 1.29 23.67
C SER A 254 -0.93 1.76 25.10
N VAL A 255 -1.51 2.88 25.53
CA VAL A 255 -1.39 3.40 26.89
C VAL A 255 -2.05 2.45 27.90
N ILE A 256 -3.28 1.98 27.63
CA ILE A 256 -3.97 1.02 28.50
C ILE A 256 -3.17 -0.28 28.64
N ILE A 257 -2.68 -0.83 27.53
CA ILE A 257 -1.84 -2.04 27.53
C ILE A 257 -0.57 -1.80 28.37
N GLY A 258 0.06 -0.63 28.24
CA GLY A 258 1.23 -0.26 29.02
C GLY A 258 0.96 -0.23 30.52
N ILE A 259 -0.12 0.42 30.95
CA ILE A 259 -0.53 0.49 32.36
C ILE A 259 -0.85 -0.90 32.91
N ALA A 260 -1.64 -1.70 32.18
CA ALA A 260 -2.00 -3.05 32.61
C ALA A 260 -0.78 -3.96 32.73
N SER A 261 0.16 -3.88 31.78
CA SER A 261 1.41 -4.64 31.83
C SER A 261 2.29 -4.24 33.01
N PHE A 262 2.36 -2.94 33.32
CA PHE A 262 3.09 -2.44 34.48
C PHE A 262 2.49 -2.91 35.80
N LEU A 263 1.17 -2.85 35.96
CA LEU A 263 0.48 -3.34 37.17
C LEU A 263 0.64 -4.86 37.34
N LEU A 264 0.59 -5.63 36.25
CA LEU A 264 0.84 -7.07 36.28
C LEU A 264 2.27 -7.37 36.73
N LEU A 265 3.27 -6.65 36.21
CA LEU A 265 4.66 -6.78 36.64
C LEU A 265 4.84 -6.45 38.12
N LEU A 266 4.22 -5.38 38.62
CA LEU A 266 4.24 -5.05 40.04
C LEU A 266 3.65 -6.16 40.90
N LEU A 267 2.53 -6.76 40.48
CA LEU A 267 1.89 -7.86 41.20
C LEU A 267 2.75 -9.12 41.20
N ILE A 268 3.40 -9.45 40.08
CA ILE A 268 4.36 -10.55 39.98
C ILE A 268 5.54 -10.30 40.93
N CYS A 269 6.15 -9.10 40.91
CA CYS A 269 7.25 -8.74 41.79
C CYS A 269 6.86 -8.79 43.27
N ALA A 270 5.69 -8.27 43.64
CA ALA A 270 5.18 -8.33 45.01
C ALA A 270 4.92 -9.78 45.46
N THR A 271 4.39 -10.63 44.57
CA THR A 271 4.15 -12.05 44.85
C THR A 271 5.47 -12.80 45.05
N LEU A 272 6.47 -12.57 44.19
CA LEU A 272 7.80 -13.15 44.33
C LEU A 272 8.49 -12.69 45.63
N ALA A 273 8.38 -11.40 45.97
CA ALA A 273 8.90 -10.87 47.23
C ALA A 273 8.19 -11.51 48.44
N TYR A 274 6.87 -11.69 48.38
CA TYR A 274 6.10 -12.34 49.42
C TYR A 274 6.49 -13.82 49.61
N ILE A 275 6.62 -14.58 48.51
CA ILE A 275 7.08 -15.97 48.52
C ILE A 275 8.50 -16.06 49.10
N TYR A 276 9.40 -15.18 48.67
CA TYR A 276 10.76 -15.10 49.21
C TYR A 276 10.77 -14.86 50.72
N LEU A 277 9.93 -13.94 51.22
CA LEU A 277 9.79 -13.68 52.66
C LEU A 277 9.25 -14.89 53.42
N ILE A 278 8.30 -15.65 52.87
CA ILE A 278 7.81 -16.90 53.46
C ILE A 278 8.93 -17.95 53.54
N ILE A 279 9.68 -18.16 52.45
CA ILE A 279 10.78 -19.13 52.41
C ILE A 279 11.84 -18.75 53.44
N ARG A 280 12.24 -17.47 53.49
CA ARG A 280 13.23 -16.96 54.44
C ARG A 280 12.78 -17.14 55.90
N ARG A 281 11.51 -16.86 56.23
CA ARG A 281 10.95 -17.09 57.57
C ARG A 281 10.94 -18.57 57.95
N LYS A 282 10.69 -19.48 57.00
CA LYS A 282 10.77 -20.93 57.24
C LYS A 282 12.20 -21.43 57.46
N GLN A 283 13.19 -20.84 56.80
CA GLN A 283 14.61 -21.20 56.96
C GLN A 283 15.25 -20.64 58.24
N HIS A 284 14.72 -19.53 58.77
CA HIS A 284 15.15 -18.92 60.03
C HIS A 284 13.96 -18.68 60.96
N PRO A 285 13.41 -19.73 61.61
CA PRO A 285 12.40 -19.53 62.63
C PRO A 285 12.99 -18.66 63.76
N LEU A 286 12.23 -17.65 64.20
CA LEU A 286 12.59 -16.84 65.35
C LEU A 286 12.84 -17.78 66.53
N ARG A 287 14.04 -17.70 67.11
CA ARG A 287 14.41 -18.43 68.32
C ARG A 287 13.53 -17.87 69.44
N ASP A 288 12.53 -18.64 69.88
CA ASP A 288 11.69 -18.26 71.02
C ASP A 288 12.59 -17.97 72.23
N SER A 289 12.60 -16.71 72.66
CA SER A 289 13.18 -16.32 73.93
C SER A 289 12.20 -16.76 75.02
N ASN A 290 12.38 -17.97 75.54
CA ASN A 290 11.82 -18.35 76.84
C ASN A 290 12.47 -17.45 77.90
N CYS A 291 11.79 -16.34 78.21
CA CYS A 291 12.04 -15.57 79.41
C CYS A 291 11.42 -16.36 80.58
N GLU A 292 12.18 -17.26 81.18
CA GLU A 292 11.85 -17.84 82.48
C GLU A 292 11.79 -16.71 83.51
N LYS A 293 10.59 -16.47 84.06
CA LYS A 293 10.41 -15.78 85.34
C LYS A 293 10.99 -16.68 86.43
N LEU A 294 12.12 -16.29 87.02
CA LEU A 294 12.57 -16.81 88.31
C LEU A 294 12.09 -15.87 89.42
N ALA A 295 11.39 -16.48 90.37
CA ALA A 295 10.96 -15.92 91.65
C ALA A 295 12.13 -15.86 92.64
#